data_AF-A0A2K9NVF1-F1
#
_entry.id   AF-A0A2K9NVF1-F1
#
_cell.length_a   1.000
_cell.length_b   1.000
_cell.length_c   1.000
_cell.angle_alpha   90.00
_cell.angle_beta   90.00
_cell.angle_gamma   90.00
#
_symmetry.space_group_name_H-M   'P 1'
#
loop_
_entity.id
_entity.type
_entity.pdbx_description
1 polymer ?
#
loop_
_entity_poly.entity_id
_entity_poly.type
_entity_poly.pdbx_seq_one_letter_code
_entity_poly.pdbx_strand_id
1 'polypeptide(L)'
;MGTKTFSHNLIKRFPLLVMLGGLLLTSCIENSGIRAKKTLTGSGLTGSGGTGSGSGSLPNGSGVGSSDTTLQSVKVELSHLVDPFDGTYKKKLTIPKNYKGNLYLAGLNVGALQNKLVKVRFNFGLDKQSVVLDATIARAPGIVPQTDIQVLVVDMNSKPFSKMRLGYDLFDYNDYTALNSDGTEKAVVQNNRDGGLYCRGLSLEDDPTFDSSTSTNATCSQAGDKCLYAYAKVTDATMYDSSTGLTTIPTRPQIWTVGSGVTRSPTLATSANSMCLPDYEDYVGFNDLFAQTLTGLNYNDLILGMRYRGPYRAINPSAWKITGNAIFNSTKGLFETSNSALDPYTGFRSLLFPRAGKVKLNQDVRYFGSSSRFGLRSTLVADSTGTSKYVDGCNLRVMQYDVTTAENIGSCNVNGSIEVFYMKDGSEVNITTDRTIKLQLVKASTVDSEGKEVLTSNFKRCESSSTCGSDECCFNSRCWSKELVTQCVDQTPVNGNRPVGDVCSSDFECSSLCCNQSTGSCQPHNPNGTTPVLCSKTAGQRCVSREFCKPEYVATCKIVKNGTNADGTQACTLRCPAVETYGECTAGYCIPPAVPAIPAFDPTDCSQAVDP
;
A
#
# COMPACT_ATOMS: atom_id res chain seq x y z
N MET A 1 -51.79 17.22 48.77
CA MET A 1 -52.97 17.98 48.32
C MET A 1 -52.49 19.16 47.48
N GLY A 2 -52.99 19.29 46.25
CA GLY A 2 -52.66 20.39 45.32
C GLY A 2 -53.25 21.73 45.78
N THR A 3 -53.09 22.87 45.11
CA THR A 3 -52.77 23.18 43.71
C THR A 3 -52.60 24.70 43.57
N LYS A 4 -51.73 25.15 42.64
CA LYS A 4 -51.87 26.32 41.72
C LYS A 4 -51.95 27.73 42.36
N THR A 5 -51.49 28.86 41.81
CA THR A 5 -50.88 29.35 40.54
C THR A 5 -50.58 30.84 40.79
N PHE A 6 -49.56 31.47 40.17
CA PHE A 6 -49.74 32.60 39.23
C PHE A 6 -48.41 33.20 38.71
N SER A 7 -48.55 33.70 37.49
CA SER A 7 -47.62 34.27 36.52
C SER A 7 -47.09 35.66 36.86
N HIS A 8 -45.91 36.02 36.35
CA HIS A 8 -45.59 37.41 35.99
C HIS A 8 -44.77 37.48 34.69
N ASN A 9 -45.39 38.12 33.68
CA ASN A 9 -44.73 38.77 32.56
C ASN A 9 -44.57 40.26 32.92
N LEU A 10 -43.40 40.87 32.67
CA LEU A 10 -43.35 42.24 32.15
C LEU A 10 -42.07 42.48 31.33
N ILE A 11 -42.29 43.03 30.16
CA ILE A 11 -41.37 43.33 29.06
C ILE A 11 -41.18 44.85 29.02
N LYS A 12 -39.93 45.37 28.90
CA LYS A 12 -39.43 46.33 27.85
C LYS A 12 -38.26 47.27 28.26
N ARG A 13 -37.29 47.35 27.32
CA ARG A 13 -36.46 48.50 26.82
C ARG A 13 -35.12 48.81 27.51
N PHE A 14 -33.97 48.45 26.92
CA PHE A 14 -33.11 49.11 25.86
C PHE A 14 -32.01 50.00 26.51
N PRO A 15 -30.81 50.29 25.91
CA PRO A 15 -30.33 50.05 24.53
C PRO A 15 -28.88 49.47 24.39
N LEU A 16 -28.53 48.72 23.33
CA LEU A 16 -27.74 49.15 22.17
C LEU A 16 -26.41 49.91 22.49
N LEU A 17 -25.28 49.24 22.80
CA LEU A 17 -23.94 49.88 22.63
C LEU A 17 -22.66 49.00 22.60
N VAL A 18 -22.69 47.65 22.55
CA VAL A 18 -21.43 46.86 22.66
C VAL A 18 -21.15 45.91 21.49
N MET A 19 -22.05 45.81 20.51
CA MET A 19 -21.85 45.00 19.29
C MET A 19 -21.35 45.85 18.11
N LEU A 20 -20.20 46.53 18.26
CA LEU A 20 -19.53 47.22 17.12
C LEU A 20 -18.02 47.45 17.31
N GLY A 21 -17.32 46.58 18.05
CA GLY A 21 -15.90 46.77 18.37
C GLY A 21 -15.10 45.48 18.48
N GLY A 22 -15.03 44.69 17.40
CA GLY A 22 -14.21 43.46 17.38
C GLY A 22 -14.17 42.73 16.04
N LEU A 23 -14.47 43.41 14.93
CA LEU A 23 -14.47 42.83 13.59
C LEU A 23 -13.57 43.70 12.71
N LEU A 24 -12.26 43.64 12.96
CA LEU A 24 -11.19 44.08 12.08
C LEU A 24 -9.88 43.65 12.76
N LEU A 25 -9.31 42.52 12.33
CA LEU A 25 -7.89 42.30 12.04
C LEU A 25 -7.56 40.79 11.93
N THR A 26 -6.87 40.46 10.83
CA THR A 26 -6.16 39.21 10.47
C THR A 26 -6.97 37.98 10.03
N SER A 27 -7.28 37.92 8.73
CA SER A 27 -7.28 36.66 7.97
C SER A 27 -6.72 36.91 6.56
N CYS A 28 -5.41 36.75 6.40
CA CYS A 28 -4.80 36.45 5.11
C CYS A 28 -4.84 34.93 4.95
N ILE A 29 -5.83 34.42 4.20
CA ILE A 29 -5.84 33.05 3.70
C ILE A 29 -5.62 33.16 2.19
N GLU A 30 -4.48 32.70 1.71
CA GLU A 30 -4.27 32.47 0.27
C GLU A 30 -4.98 31.17 -0.13
N ASN A 31 -6.00 31.34 -0.96
CA ASN A 31 -6.72 30.27 -1.64
C ASN A 31 -6.18 30.19 -3.07
N SER A 32 -5.53 29.09 -3.44
CA SER A 32 -5.04 28.86 -4.81
C SER A 32 -5.86 27.76 -5.46
N GLY A 33 -6.92 28.15 -6.17
CA GLY A 33 -7.74 27.31 -7.02
C GLY A 33 -8.13 28.07 -8.28
N ILE A 34 -7.68 27.54 -9.41
CA ILE A 34 -7.62 28.14 -10.76
C ILE A 34 -9.00 28.46 -11.33
N ARG A 35 -9.19 29.67 -11.91
CA ARG A 35 -10.10 29.83 -13.05
C ARG A 35 -9.74 31.01 -13.99
N ALA A 36 -9.49 30.60 -15.23
CA ALA A 36 -9.89 31.19 -16.52
C ALA A 36 -9.48 32.62 -16.93
N LYS A 37 -8.88 32.61 -18.13
CA LYS A 37 -8.62 33.68 -19.11
C LYS A 37 -9.30 35.05 -18.90
N LYS A 38 -8.41 36.04 -18.87
CA LYS A 38 -8.54 37.48 -19.03
C LYS A 38 -9.19 37.88 -20.37
N THR A 39 -10.14 38.81 -20.31
CA THR A 39 -10.28 39.87 -21.33
C THR A 39 -10.83 41.11 -20.62
N LEU A 40 -10.09 42.21 -20.65
CA LEU A 40 -10.60 43.54 -20.97
C LEU A 40 -9.47 44.57 -21.02
N THR A 41 -9.71 45.50 -21.91
CA THR A 41 -8.88 46.45 -22.64
C THR A 41 -8.56 47.74 -21.88
N GLY A 42 -7.37 48.27 -22.19
CA GLY A 42 -7.01 49.69 -22.35
C GLY A 42 -7.71 50.79 -21.53
N SER A 43 -6.90 51.61 -20.85
CA SER A 43 -6.64 53.02 -21.20
C SER A 43 -5.75 53.68 -20.14
N GLY A 44 -4.96 54.66 -20.59
CA GLY A 44 -3.85 55.26 -19.85
C GLY A 44 -4.23 56.27 -18.78
N LEU A 45 -3.18 56.89 -18.22
CA LEU A 45 -3.02 58.26 -17.69
C LEU A 45 -1.82 58.24 -16.72
N THR A 46 -0.68 58.79 -17.15
CA THR A 46 -0.12 60.12 -16.80
C THR A 46 0.67 60.15 -15.49
N GLY A 47 1.86 60.75 -15.59
CA GLY A 47 2.93 60.65 -14.60
C GLY A 47 2.84 61.62 -13.42
N SER A 48 3.78 61.41 -12.49
CA SER A 48 4.43 62.34 -11.56
C SER A 48 5.20 61.45 -10.56
N GLY A 49 6.46 61.63 -10.17
CA GLY A 49 7.42 62.70 -10.28
C GLY A 49 8.32 62.64 -9.02
N GLY A 50 9.63 62.43 -9.20
CA GLY A 50 10.70 62.64 -8.20
C GLY A 50 10.76 61.64 -7.03
N THR A 51 11.89 61.23 -6.46
CA THR A 51 13.29 61.72 -6.46
C THR A 51 14.18 60.61 -5.83
N GLY A 52 15.47 60.58 -6.14
CA GLY A 52 16.48 60.11 -5.16
C GLY A 52 17.39 58.94 -5.54
N SER A 53 18.47 59.28 -6.27
CA SER A 53 19.86 58.80 -6.11
C SER A 53 20.16 57.29 -6.01
N GLY A 54 20.69 56.74 -7.10
CA GLY A 54 21.51 55.53 -7.10
C GLY A 54 22.63 55.69 -8.11
N SER A 55 23.83 56.04 -7.64
CA SER A 55 25.03 56.26 -8.44
C SER A 55 25.40 55.01 -9.24
N GLY A 56 25.36 55.11 -10.57
CA GLY A 56 26.02 54.17 -11.45
C GLY A 56 27.52 54.48 -11.53
N SER A 57 28.36 53.44 -11.44
CA SER A 57 29.73 53.48 -11.95
C SER A 57 29.93 52.36 -12.95
N LEU A 58 30.11 52.75 -14.21
CA LEU A 58 30.65 51.97 -15.32
C LEU A 58 32.21 52.09 -15.32
N PRO A 59 32.92 51.32 -16.17
CA PRO A 59 34.22 50.73 -15.85
C PRO A 59 35.42 51.48 -16.45
N ASN A 60 36.56 51.48 -15.73
CA ASN A 60 37.90 51.08 -16.20
C ASN A 60 39.00 51.64 -15.29
N GLY A 61 40.03 50.83 -15.02
CA GLY A 61 41.28 51.29 -14.42
C GLY A 61 42.20 50.13 -14.05
N SER A 62 43.20 49.89 -14.90
CA SER A 62 44.20 48.82 -14.83
C SER A 62 44.96 48.73 -13.50
N GLY A 63 45.09 47.51 -12.98
CA GLY A 63 46.02 47.16 -11.91
C GLY A 63 46.32 45.66 -11.95
N VAL A 64 47.51 45.29 -12.44
CA VAL A 64 48.07 43.94 -12.35
C VAL A 64 48.63 43.77 -10.94
N GLY A 65 48.08 42.83 -10.18
CA GLY A 65 48.59 42.47 -8.84
C GLY A 65 47.81 41.32 -8.22
N SER A 66 48.45 40.15 -8.17
CA SER A 66 48.09 38.93 -7.43
C SER A 66 46.63 38.46 -7.45
N SER A 67 46.41 37.42 -8.25
CA SER A 67 45.35 36.44 -8.10
C SER A 67 45.28 35.87 -6.69
N ASP A 68 44.40 36.43 -5.87
CA ASP A 68 43.63 35.66 -4.90
C ASP A 68 42.15 36.03 -5.07
N THR A 69 41.58 35.61 -6.20
CA THR A 69 40.13 35.49 -6.31
C THR A 69 39.71 34.43 -5.31
N THR A 70 39.35 34.86 -4.10
CA THR A 70 38.41 34.13 -3.25
C THR A 70 37.21 33.79 -4.13
N LEU A 71 37.17 32.55 -4.62
CA LEU A 71 36.03 31.96 -5.29
C LEU A 71 34.84 32.11 -4.34
N GLN A 72 34.00 33.12 -4.59
CA GLN A 72 32.70 33.23 -3.97
C GLN A 72 31.97 31.93 -4.31
N SER A 73 31.87 31.01 -3.36
CA SER A 73 31.19 29.74 -3.57
C SER A 73 29.74 30.05 -3.86
N VAL A 74 29.31 29.90 -5.11
CA VAL A 74 27.91 30.08 -5.48
C VAL A 74 27.09 29.07 -4.68
N LYS A 75 26.29 29.57 -3.73
CA LYS A 75 25.44 28.76 -2.87
C LYS A 75 24.25 28.26 -3.68
N VAL A 76 24.11 26.94 -3.76
CA VAL A 76 22.94 26.28 -4.37
C VAL A 76 21.88 26.11 -3.28
N GLU A 77 20.64 26.46 -3.60
CA GLU A 77 19.52 26.34 -2.66
C GLU A 77 18.40 25.53 -3.29
N LEU A 78 17.98 24.45 -2.63
CA LEU A 78 16.82 23.67 -3.07
C LEU A 78 15.54 24.39 -2.65
N SER A 79 14.51 24.33 -3.50
CA SER A 79 13.24 25.00 -3.26
C SER A 79 12.05 24.04 -3.25
N HIS A 80 11.98 23.13 -4.23
CA HIS A 80 10.83 22.25 -4.45
C HIS A 80 11.24 20.93 -5.10
N LEU A 81 10.39 19.92 -4.94
CA LEU A 81 10.34 18.73 -5.79
C LEU A 81 9.26 18.92 -6.86
N VAL A 82 9.46 18.37 -8.05
CA VAL A 82 8.39 18.27 -9.06
C VAL A 82 7.68 16.94 -8.89
N ASP A 83 6.37 16.99 -8.73
CA ASP A 83 5.54 15.79 -8.64
C ASP A 83 5.49 15.10 -10.03
N PRO A 84 5.94 13.85 -10.14
CA PRO A 84 5.99 13.16 -11.42
C PRO A 84 4.62 12.76 -11.98
N PHE A 85 3.55 12.84 -11.17
CA PHE A 85 2.20 12.43 -11.57
C PHE A 85 1.37 13.59 -12.12
N ASP A 86 1.58 14.81 -11.61
CA ASP A 86 0.81 16.00 -12.02
C ASP A 86 1.68 17.16 -12.53
N GLY A 87 3.00 17.06 -12.42
CA GLY A 87 3.97 18.07 -12.88
C GLY A 87 4.06 19.31 -11.99
N THR A 88 3.42 19.33 -10.82
CA THR A 88 3.39 20.51 -9.95
C THR A 88 4.58 20.57 -8.99
N TYR A 89 4.94 21.78 -8.57
CA TYR A 89 6.04 22.02 -7.64
C TYR A 89 5.55 21.91 -6.20
N LYS A 90 6.15 21.00 -5.42
CA LYS A 90 5.76 20.72 -4.02
C LYS A 90 6.95 20.74 -3.09
N LYS A 91 6.78 21.33 -1.91
CA LYS A 91 7.73 21.18 -0.78
C LYS A 91 7.60 19.82 -0.11
N LYS A 92 6.42 19.20 -0.18
CA LYS A 92 6.18 17.82 0.23
C LYS A 92 5.72 17.01 -0.98
N LEU A 93 6.46 15.96 -1.31
CA LEU A 93 6.12 15.02 -2.37
C LEU A 93 6.01 13.61 -1.79
N THR A 94 4.90 12.93 -2.10
CA THR A 94 4.70 11.53 -1.71
C THR A 94 4.79 10.63 -2.93
N ILE A 95 5.72 9.68 -2.94
CA ILE A 95 5.88 8.68 -4.00
C ILE A 95 5.89 7.27 -3.42
N PRO A 96 5.48 6.25 -4.18
CA PRO A 96 5.66 4.87 -3.76
C PRO A 96 7.13 4.48 -3.77
N LYS A 97 7.56 3.63 -2.85
CA LYS A 97 8.98 3.24 -2.71
C LYS A 97 9.55 2.51 -3.94
N ASN A 98 8.70 1.97 -4.81
CA ASN A 98 9.08 1.32 -6.05
C ASN A 98 8.86 2.20 -7.30
N TYR A 99 8.70 3.51 -7.13
CA TYR A 99 8.61 4.48 -8.21
C TYR A 99 9.76 4.29 -9.21
N LYS A 100 9.42 4.35 -10.50
CA LYS A 100 10.33 4.22 -11.64
C LYS A 100 10.12 5.43 -12.55
N GLY A 101 11.20 6.15 -12.86
CA GLY A 101 11.13 7.36 -13.69
C GLY A 101 12.21 8.37 -13.27
N ASN A 102 11.99 9.64 -13.59
CA ASN A 102 12.88 10.72 -13.19
C ASN A 102 12.26 11.52 -12.05
N LEU A 103 13.06 11.83 -11.03
CA LEU A 103 12.69 12.76 -9.97
C LEU A 103 13.42 14.09 -10.18
N TYR A 104 12.69 15.19 -10.14
CA TYR A 104 13.25 16.52 -10.40
C TYR A 104 13.28 17.35 -9.11
N LEU A 105 14.44 17.92 -8.79
CA LEU A 105 14.64 18.86 -7.70
C LEU A 105 14.90 20.26 -8.29
N ALA A 106 14.02 21.20 -7.96
CA ALA A 106 14.14 22.59 -8.39
C ALA A 106 14.90 23.40 -7.35
N GLY A 107 15.82 24.24 -7.82
CA GLY A 107 16.64 25.07 -6.93
C GLY A 107 17.22 26.30 -7.61
N LEU A 108 17.70 27.23 -6.80
CA LEU A 108 18.42 28.41 -7.25
C LEU A 108 19.89 28.08 -7.45
N ASN A 109 20.50 28.70 -8.47
CA ASN A 109 21.91 28.57 -8.82
C ASN A 109 22.40 27.15 -9.15
N VAL A 110 21.50 26.20 -9.47
CA VAL A 110 21.85 24.82 -9.83
C VAL A 110 22.85 24.78 -11.01
N GLY A 111 22.78 25.73 -11.93
CA GLY A 111 23.71 25.85 -13.06
C GLY A 111 25.17 26.06 -12.68
N ALA A 112 25.47 26.53 -11.47
CA ALA A 112 26.85 26.62 -10.99
C ALA A 112 27.53 25.24 -10.84
N LEU A 113 26.74 24.16 -10.90
CA LEU A 113 27.22 22.78 -10.84
C LEU A 113 27.50 22.18 -12.23
N GLN A 114 27.35 22.96 -13.31
CA GLN A 114 27.69 22.51 -14.66
C GLN A 114 29.14 22.01 -14.70
N ASN A 115 29.36 20.86 -15.34
CA ASN A 115 30.63 20.13 -15.42
C ASN A 115 31.11 19.41 -14.14
N LYS A 116 30.26 19.27 -13.11
CA LYS A 116 30.55 18.43 -11.93
C LYS A 116 29.72 17.14 -11.96
N LEU A 117 30.28 16.05 -11.42
CA LEU A 117 29.53 14.84 -11.12
C LEU A 117 28.72 15.07 -9.83
N VAL A 118 27.47 15.51 -10.00
CA VAL A 118 26.58 15.84 -8.89
C VAL A 118 25.89 14.58 -8.37
N LYS A 119 25.84 14.45 -7.05
CA LYS A 119 25.11 13.41 -6.33
C LYS A 119 24.12 14.06 -5.38
N VAL A 120 22.99 13.38 -5.20
CA VAL A 120 21.95 13.75 -4.24
C VAL A 120 21.84 12.64 -3.21
N ARG A 121 21.95 12.98 -1.93
CA ARG A 121 21.75 12.07 -0.81
C ARG A 121 20.45 12.41 -0.10
N PHE A 122 19.58 11.41 0.03
CA PHE A 122 18.37 11.50 0.84
C PHE A 122 18.61 10.76 2.16
N ASN A 123 18.40 11.43 3.30
CA ASN A 123 18.54 10.82 4.61
C ASN A 123 17.16 10.58 5.22
N PHE A 124 16.78 9.31 5.40
CA PHE A 124 15.43 8.91 5.80
C PHE A 124 15.29 8.55 7.28
N GLY A 125 14.20 9.03 7.89
CA GLY A 125 13.79 8.70 9.25
C GLY A 125 14.70 9.26 10.35
N LEU A 126 14.42 8.82 11.58
CA LEU A 126 15.23 9.08 12.78
C LEU A 126 16.65 8.53 12.64
N ASP A 127 16.78 7.34 12.06
CA ASP A 127 18.07 6.66 11.87
C ASP A 127 18.93 7.30 10.77
N LYS A 128 18.36 8.27 10.03
CA LYS A 128 19.01 8.98 8.92
C LYS A 128 19.62 8.04 7.88
N GLN A 129 18.89 6.98 7.53
CA GLN A 129 19.32 6.02 6.52
C GLN A 129 19.50 6.74 5.17
N SER A 130 20.76 6.81 4.71
CA SER A 130 21.13 7.55 3.50
C SER A 130 20.96 6.70 2.24
N VAL A 131 20.42 7.32 1.18
CA VAL A 131 20.45 6.79 -0.19
C VAL A 131 21.06 7.84 -1.09
N VAL A 132 22.15 7.48 -1.77
CA VAL A 132 22.89 8.36 -2.67
C VAL A 132 22.56 8.01 -4.10
N LEU A 133 22.20 9.02 -4.89
CA LEU A 133 21.81 8.88 -6.29
C LEU A 133 22.59 9.87 -7.15
N ASP A 134 22.89 9.45 -8.37
CA ASP A 134 23.49 10.33 -9.36
C ASP A 134 22.44 11.33 -9.87
N ALA A 135 22.88 12.58 -10.08
CA ALA A 135 22.03 13.64 -10.58
C ALA A 135 22.67 14.32 -11.79
N THR A 136 21.83 14.70 -12.73
CA THR A 136 22.21 15.49 -13.91
C THR A 136 21.47 16.82 -13.89
N ILE A 137 22.03 17.84 -14.55
CA ILE A 137 21.39 19.16 -14.62
C ILE A 137 20.62 19.25 -15.93
N ALA A 138 19.33 19.59 -15.84
CA ALA A 138 18.48 19.83 -17.01
C ALA A 138 17.75 21.18 -16.88
N ARG A 139 17.06 21.58 -17.96
CA ARG A 139 16.13 22.70 -17.96
C ARG A 139 14.70 22.17 -17.93
N ALA A 140 13.84 22.79 -17.13
CA ALA A 140 12.42 22.50 -17.06
C ALA A 140 11.60 23.81 -17.10
N PRO A 141 10.36 23.78 -17.61
CA PRO A 141 9.46 24.93 -17.52
C PRO A 141 9.22 25.30 -16.06
N GLY A 142 9.42 26.57 -15.70
CA GLY A 142 9.20 27.09 -14.37
C GLY A 142 7.73 27.17 -13.98
N ILE A 143 7.46 27.65 -12.76
CA ILE A 143 6.09 27.84 -12.23
C ILE A 143 5.27 28.77 -13.15
N VAL A 144 5.92 29.69 -13.85
CA VAL A 144 5.34 30.46 -14.97
C VAL A 144 5.82 29.84 -16.29
N PRO A 145 4.93 29.47 -17.22
CA PRO A 145 5.28 28.78 -18.47
C PRO A 145 6.28 29.50 -19.40
N GLN A 146 6.58 30.78 -19.12
CA GLN A 146 7.51 31.62 -19.89
C GLN A 146 8.93 31.71 -19.29
N THR A 147 9.18 31.08 -18.14
CA THR A 147 10.51 31.08 -17.50
C THR A 147 11.07 29.67 -17.48
N ASP A 148 12.25 29.45 -18.04
CA ASP A 148 12.98 28.19 -17.85
C ASP A 148 13.74 28.21 -16.52
N ILE A 149 13.63 27.14 -15.74
CA ILE A 149 14.44 26.93 -14.54
C ILE A 149 15.39 25.74 -14.73
N GLN A 150 16.53 25.78 -14.04
CA GLN A 150 17.45 24.65 -13.99
C GLN A 150 17.07 23.73 -12.84
N VAL A 151 17.03 22.42 -13.12
CA VAL A 151 16.64 21.38 -12.17
C VAL A 151 17.70 20.29 -12.11
N LEU A 152 17.83 19.66 -10.95
CA LEU A 152 18.55 18.41 -10.80
C LEU A 152 17.61 17.26 -11.13
N VAL A 153 18.00 16.42 -12.08
CA VAL A 153 17.28 15.22 -12.48
C VAL A 153 17.98 14.01 -11.87
N VAL A 154 17.25 13.30 -11.04
CA VAL A 154 17.68 12.06 -10.41
C VAL A 154 17.00 10.88 -11.11
N ASP A 155 17.79 9.92 -11.58
CA ASP A 155 17.28 8.71 -12.22
C ASP A 155 16.80 7.69 -11.18
N MET A 156 15.51 7.37 -11.20
CA MET A 156 14.86 6.40 -10.32
C MET A 156 14.56 5.07 -11.04
N ASN A 157 15.05 4.85 -12.26
CA ASN A 157 14.74 3.64 -13.04
C ASN A 157 15.19 2.34 -12.37
N SER A 158 16.26 2.40 -11.56
CA SER A 158 16.75 1.28 -10.75
C SER A 158 15.88 0.97 -9.52
N LYS A 159 14.84 1.78 -9.26
CA LYS A 159 13.96 1.72 -8.07
C LYS A 159 14.78 1.73 -6.78
N PRO A 160 15.59 2.78 -6.53
CA PRO A 160 16.57 2.78 -5.45
C PRO A 160 15.95 2.68 -4.05
N PHE A 161 14.68 3.05 -3.89
CA PHE A 161 13.96 2.95 -2.60
C PHE A 161 13.19 1.64 -2.42
N SER A 162 13.20 0.72 -3.40
CA SER A 162 12.37 -0.49 -3.39
C SER A 162 12.61 -1.38 -2.17
N LYS A 163 13.85 -1.44 -1.68
CA LYS A 163 14.27 -2.20 -0.50
C LYS A 163 14.21 -1.40 0.80
N MET A 164 13.83 -0.13 0.74
CA MET A 164 13.70 0.70 1.94
C MET A 164 12.55 0.16 2.80
N ARG A 165 12.83 0.05 4.10
CA ARG A 165 11.82 -0.31 5.09
C ARG A 165 10.97 0.91 5.41
N LEU A 166 9.66 0.73 5.39
CA LEU A 166 8.71 1.76 5.83
C LEU A 166 8.42 1.59 7.32
N GLY A 167 9.35 2.08 8.14
CA GLY A 167 9.30 1.89 9.60
C GLY A 167 8.33 2.80 10.35
N TYR A 168 7.75 3.80 9.67
CA TYR A 168 6.91 4.84 10.26
C TYR A 168 5.49 4.78 9.74
N ASP A 169 4.60 5.58 10.30
CA ASP A 169 3.17 5.55 9.99
C ASP A 169 2.67 6.93 9.54
N LEU A 170 1.74 6.92 8.59
CA LEU A 170 1.03 8.08 8.07
C LEU A 170 -0.07 8.51 9.03
N PHE A 171 -0.18 9.81 9.22
CA PHE A 171 -1.26 10.44 9.95
C PHE A 171 -2.04 11.37 9.02
N ASP A 172 -3.36 11.34 9.15
CA ASP A 172 -4.31 12.08 8.34
C ASP A 172 -4.79 13.34 9.08
N TYR A 173 -4.23 14.48 8.67
CA TYR A 173 -4.57 15.80 9.21
C TYR A 173 -5.52 16.60 8.32
N ASN A 174 -6.22 15.93 7.39
CA ASN A 174 -7.22 16.60 6.59
C ASN A 174 -8.39 17.07 7.47
N ASP A 175 -8.87 18.28 7.20
CA ASP A 175 -10.08 18.79 7.82
C ASP A 175 -11.33 18.30 7.08
N TYR A 176 -12.02 17.40 7.74
CA TYR A 176 -13.27 16.82 7.30
C TYR A 176 -14.50 17.57 7.80
N THR A 177 -14.37 18.47 8.78
CA THR A 177 -15.51 19.22 9.33
C THR A 177 -16.13 20.16 8.30
N ALA A 178 -15.32 20.67 7.38
CA ALA A 178 -15.77 21.49 6.27
C ALA A 178 -16.51 20.65 5.20
N LEU A 179 -17.63 21.21 4.71
CA LEU A 179 -18.31 20.74 3.52
C LEU A 179 -17.52 21.13 2.26
N ASN A 180 -17.71 20.37 1.19
CA ASN A 180 -17.32 20.75 -0.16
C ASN A 180 -18.08 22.02 -0.59
N SER A 181 -17.60 22.70 -1.64
CA SER A 181 -18.24 23.90 -2.18
C SER A 181 -19.69 23.67 -2.66
N ASP A 182 -20.07 22.41 -2.91
CA ASP A 182 -21.41 21.97 -3.28
C ASP A 182 -22.30 21.60 -2.08
N GLY A 183 -21.81 21.79 -0.85
CA GLY A 183 -22.50 21.45 0.39
C GLY A 183 -22.44 19.97 0.78
N THR A 184 -21.72 19.13 0.04
CA THR A 184 -21.55 17.70 0.38
C THR A 184 -20.43 17.49 1.38
N GLU A 185 -20.46 16.41 2.16
CA GLU A 185 -19.35 16.07 3.05
C GLU A 185 -18.10 15.70 2.25
N LYS A 186 -16.93 16.19 2.68
CA LYS A 186 -15.64 15.73 2.15
C LYS A 186 -15.48 14.23 2.34
N ALA A 187 -15.16 13.52 1.26
CA ALA A 187 -14.84 12.11 1.31
C ALA A 187 -13.58 11.87 2.16
N VAL A 188 -13.58 10.81 2.96
CA VAL A 188 -12.41 10.40 3.74
C VAL A 188 -11.31 9.94 2.79
N VAL A 189 -10.10 10.44 3.00
CA VAL A 189 -8.95 10.08 2.17
C VAL A 189 -8.68 8.57 2.27
N GLN A 190 -8.58 7.94 1.09
CA GLN A 190 -8.20 6.52 0.95
C GLN A 190 -6.87 6.34 0.18
N ASN A 191 -6.37 7.42 -0.43
CA ASN A 191 -5.12 7.41 -1.18
C ASN A 191 -3.97 7.82 -0.26
N ASN A 192 -2.98 6.95 -0.10
CA ASN A 192 -1.81 7.21 0.75
C ASN A 192 -0.85 8.29 0.20
N ARG A 193 -1.09 8.81 -1.01
CA ARG A 193 -0.36 9.94 -1.60
C ARG A 193 -1.00 11.31 -1.37
N ASP A 194 -2.12 11.36 -0.66
CA ASP A 194 -2.84 12.62 -0.42
C ASP A 194 -1.99 13.68 0.31
N GLY A 195 -2.20 14.93 -0.07
CA GLY A 195 -1.43 16.08 0.40
C GLY A 195 -1.64 16.41 1.88
N GLY A 196 -2.69 15.93 2.53
CA GLY A 196 -2.94 16.08 3.97
C GLY A 196 -2.34 14.98 4.84
N LEU A 197 -1.66 13.99 4.25
CA LEU A 197 -1.05 12.87 5.01
C LEU A 197 0.42 13.11 5.34
N TYR A 198 0.83 12.86 6.57
CA TYR A 198 2.19 13.13 7.05
C TYR A 198 2.77 11.91 7.75
N CYS A 199 3.99 11.55 7.34
CA CYS A 199 4.74 10.44 7.92
C CYS A 199 5.47 10.89 9.19
N ARG A 200 5.13 10.32 10.34
CA ARG A 200 5.78 10.64 11.60
C ARG A 200 7.06 9.83 11.80
N GLY A 201 8.18 10.39 11.37
CA GLY A 201 9.46 9.67 11.36
C GLY A 201 10.70 10.51 11.64
N LEU A 202 10.56 11.77 12.03
CA LEU A 202 11.69 12.71 12.11
C LEU A 202 12.01 13.15 13.54
N SER A 203 13.26 13.56 13.76
CA SER A 203 13.61 14.36 14.93
C SER A 203 12.98 15.76 14.82
N LEU A 204 12.84 16.46 15.95
CA LEU A 204 12.22 17.80 15.96
C LEU A 204 12.99 18.80 15.10
N GLU A 205 14.32 18.74 15.11
CA GLU A 205 15.19 19.61 14.32
C GLU A 205 15.08 19.38 12.80
N ASP A 206 14.50 18.25 12.40
CA ASP A 206 14.27 17.89 11.01
C ASP A 206 12.78 18.05 10.62
N ASP A 207 11.90 18.47 11.53
CA ASP A 207 10.49 18.73 11.27
C ASP A 207 10.26 20.22 10.93
N PRO A 208 10.05 20.59 9.65
CA PRO A 208 9.86 21.98 9.25
C PRO A 208 8.51 22.57 9.66
N THR A 209 7.61 21.75 10.23
CA THR A 209 6.32 22.22 10.73
C THR A 209 6.40 22.70 12.17
N PHE A 210 7.42 22.26 12.92
CA PHE A 210 7.66 22.66 14.29
C PHE A 210 8.41 23.98 14.32
N ASP A 211 7.77 24.99 14.89
CA ASP A 211 8.35 26.30 15.09
C ASP A 211 8.66 26.51 16.57
N SER A 212 9.93 26.32 16.93
CA SER A 212 10.41 26.50 18.30
C SER A 212 10.37 27.95 18.78
N SER A 213 10.12 28.93 17.89
CA SER A 213 10.01 30.34 18.26
C SER A 213 8.62 30.73 18.76
N THR A 214 7.60 29.97 18.37
CA THR A 214 6.21 30.16 18.81
C THR A 214 5.80 29.21 19.93
N SER A 215 6.51 28.09 20.11
CA SER A 215 6.36 27.24 21.29
C SER A 215 7.19 27.80 22.45
N THR A 216 6.58 27.94 23.64
CA THR A 216 7.30 28.35 24.86
C THR A 216 8.33 27.34 25.34
N ASN A 217 8.38 26.16 24.70
CA ASN A 217 9.26 25.04 25.01
C ASN A 217 10.02 24.59 23.76
N ALA A 218 11.26 24.11 23.94
CA ALA A 218 12.06 23.47 22.88
C ALA A 218 11.55 22.07 22.46
N THR A 219 10.34 21.69 22.88
CA THR A 219 9.75 20.37 22.70
C THR A 219 8.31 20.49 22.22
N CYS A 220 7.88 19.64 21.28
CA CYS A 220 6.48 19.55 20.90
C CYS A 220 5.65 18.90 22.03
N SER A 221 5.03 19.74 22.86
CA SER A 221 4.42 19.34 24.14
C SER A 221 3.06 20.00 24.40
N GLN A 222 2.78 21.12 23.76
CA GLN A 222 1.57 21.91 23.97
C GLN A 222 0.50 21.55 22.94
N ALA A 223 -0.78 21.67 23.30
CA ALA A 223 -1.91 21.31 22.43
C ALA A 223 -1.93 22.06 21.08
N GLY A 224 -1.28 23.23 20.99
CA GLY A 224 -1.19 24.04 19.78
C GLY A 224 0.00 23.73 18.88
N ASP A 225 1.01 23.02 19.39
CA ASP A 225 2.27 22.75 18.69
C ASP A 225 1.99 21.97 17.40
N LYS A 226 2.66 22.37 16.32
CA LYS A 226 2.53 21.72 15.02
C LYS A 226 3.80 20.94 14.75
N CYS A 227 3.81 19.63 15.00
CA CYS A 227 4.97 18.79 14.75
C CYS A 227 4.53 17.56 13.95
N LEU A 228 4.12 17.79 12.71
CA LEU A 228 3.41 16.80 11.89
C LEU A 228 4.31 15.64 11.42
N TYR A 229 5.62 15.84 11.36
CA TYR A 229 6.61 14.82 10.99
C TYR A 229 7.37 14.25 12.19
N ALA A 230 7.32 14.94 13.33
CA ALA A 230 7.98 14.52 14.55
C ALA A 230 7.57 13.08 14.91
N TYR A 231 8.59 12.27 15.18
CA TYR A 231 8.45 10.85 15.40
C TYR A 231 7.47 10.55 16.54
N ALA A 232 6.48 9.74 16.20
CA ALA A 232 5.70 8.93 17.10
C ALA A 232 5.23 7.72 16.32
N LYS A 233 5.12 6.58 17.01
CA LYS A 233 4.70 5.34 16.39
C LYS A 233 3.58 4.71 17.20
N VAL A 234 2.43 4.57 16.57
CA VAL A 234 1.24 3.97 17.15
C VAL A 234 0.82 2.81 16.25
N THR A 235 0.51 1.66 16.84
CA THR A 235 -0.01 0.50 16.11
C THR A 235 -1.39 0.13 16.63
N ASP A 236 -2.24 -0.39 15.76
CA ASP A 236 -3.48 -1.04 16.20
C ASP A 236 -3.17 -2.15 17.21
N ALA A 237 -4.03 -2.29 18.21
CA ALA A 237 -3.92 -3.28 19.28
C ALA A 237 -5.20 -4.12 19.36
N THR A 238 -5.03 -5.33 19.87
CA THR A 238 -6.10 -6.23 20.29
C THR A 238 -6.25 -6.15 21.81
N MET A 239 -7.08 -7.00 22.39
CA MET A 239 -7.09 -7.16 23.84
C MET A 239 -5.73 -7.66 24.36
N TYR A 240 -5.34 -7.22 25.56
CA TYR A 240 -4.08 -7.61 26.17
C TYR A 240 -4.24 -8.92 26.93
N ASP A 241 -3.32 -9.85 26.74
CA ASP A 241 -3.28 -11.06 27.54
C ASP A 241 -3.05 -10.70 29.02
N SER A 242 -3.92 -11.21 29.90
CA SER A 242 -3.91 -10.83 31.32
C SER A 242 -2.72 -11.39 32.11
N SER A 243 -2.08 -12.44 31.59
CA SER A 243 -0.95 -13.12 32.24
C SER A 243 0.40 -12.53 31.83
N THR A 244 0.56 -12.22 30.54
CA THR A 244 1.80 -11.70 29.96
C THR A 244 1.80 -10.19 29.82
N GLY A 245 0.64 -9.55 29.82
CA GLY A 245 0.49 -8.13 29.54
C GLY A 245 0.84 -7.77 28.08
N LEU A 246 0.89 -8.74 27.18
CA LEU A 246 1.20 -8.54 25.77
C LEU A 246 -0.07 -8.40 24.93
N THR A 247 0.03 -7.64 23.84
CA THR A 247 -1.00 -7.53 22.80
C THR A 247 -0.39 -7.87 21.44
N THR A 248 -1.23 -8.30 20.52
CA THR A 248 -0.89 -8.56 19.12
C THR A 248 -1.33 -7.40 18.23
N ILE A 249 -0.79 -7.36 17.00
CA ILE A 249 -1.35 -6.54 15.92
C ILE A 249 -2.57 -7.29 15.38
N PRO A 250 -3.73 -6.65 15.22
CA PRO A 250 -4.91 -7.28 14.65
C PRO A 250 -4.61 -7.94 13.31
N THR A 251 -5.09 -9.16 13.13
CA THR A 251 -4.95 -9.92 11.88
C THR A 251 -6.27 -10.07 11.14
N ARG A 252 -7.39 -9.70 11.79
CA ARG A 252 -8.75 -9.84 11.28
C ARG A 252 -9.51 -8.50 11.30
N PRO A 253 -10.21 -8.15 10.21
CA PRO A 253 -11.16 -7.05 10.25
C PRO A 253 -12.41 -7.45 11.05
N GLN A 254 -13.20 -6.45 11.42
CA GLN A 254 -14.53 -6.57 12.00
C GLN A 254 -15.57 -6.88 10.91
N ILE A 255 -15.31 -7.91 10.09
CA ILE A 255 -16.16 -8.39 8.99
C ILE A 255 -16.26 -9.90 9.12
N TRP A 256 -17.47 -10.45 9.07
CA TRP A 256 -17.70 -11.90 9.22
C TRP A 256 -18.99 -12.35 8.52
N THR A 257 -19.02 -13.62 8.12
CA THR A 257 -20.25 -14.26 7.66
C THR A 257 -21.00 -14.93 8.80
N VAL A 258 -22.31 -15.01 8.67
CA VAL A 258 -23.14 -15.84 9.54
C VAL A 258 -23.60 -17.02 8.70
N GLY A 259 -23.04 -18.21 8.95
CA GLY A 259 -23.58 -19.44 8.38
C GLY A 259 -24.98 -19.71 8.94
N SER A 260 -25.84 -20.35 8.16
CA SER A 260 -27.18 -20.79 8.59
C SER A 260 -27.08 -21.70 9.82
N GLY A 261 -27.19 -21.12 11.02
CA GLY A 261 -27.14 -21.83 12.30
C GLY A 261 -25.77 -21.96 12.96
N VAL A 262 -24.70 -21.33 12.42
CA VAL A 262 -23.35 -21.40 13.00
C VAL A 262 -23.04 -20.09 13.74
N THR A 263 -22.72 -20.18 15.03
CA THR A 263 -22.17 -19.09 15.85
C THR A 263 -20.97 -18.43 15.17
N ARG A 264 -20.80 -17.11 15.38
CA ARG A 264 -19.68 -16.29 14.88
C ARG A 264 -18.40 -17.12 14.83
N SER A 265 -17.87 -17.34 13.63
CA SER A 265 -16.61 -18.05 13.44
C SER A 265 -15.50 -17.02 13.24
N PRO A 266 -14.49 -16.99 14.13
CA PRO A 266 -14.22 -17.85 15.27
C PRO A 266 -14.93 -17.33 16.53
N THR A 267 -14.87 -18.10 17.61
CA THR A 267 -15.50 -17.78 18.89
C THR A 267 -15.12 -16.39 19.39
N LEU A 268 -15.96 -15.78 20.23
CA LEU A 268 -15.75 -14.39 20.67
C LEU A 268 -14.44 -14.18 21.44
N ALA A 269 -14.01 -15.17 22.24
CA ALA A 269 -12.73 -15.13 22.94
C ALA A 269 -11.52 -15.20 21.99
N THR A 270 -11.61 -15.97 20.89
CA THR A 270 -10.54 -16.04 19.87
C THR A 270 -10.60 -14.87 18.89
N SER A 271 -11.74 -14.19 18.76
CA SER A 271 -11.85 -12.95 18.01
C SER A 271 -11.21 -11.76 18.75
N ALA A 272 -11.33 -11.71 20.08
CA ALA A 272 -10.83 -10.59 20.89
C ALA A 272 -9.31 -10.37 20.83
N ASN A 273 -8.53 -11.42 20.58
CA ASN A 273 -7.06 -11.38 20.49
C ASN A 273 -6.53 -11.16 19.06
N SER A 274 -7.41 -11.06 18.07
CA SER A 274 -7.02 -11.03 16.65
C SER A 274 -7.80 -9.99 15.82
N MET A 275 -8.88 -9.43 16.35
CA MET A 275 -9.75 -8.46 15.68
C MET A 275 -9.45 -7.03 16.11
N CYS A 276 -9.71 -6.07 15.21
CA CYS A 276 -9.70 -4.65 15.54
C CYS A 276 -10.65 -4.32 16.71
N LEU A 277 -10.21 -3.44 17.60
CA LEU A 277 -11.04 -2.84 18.64
C LEU A 277 -11.73 -1.56 18.11
N PRO A 278 -12.92 -1.19 18.64
CA PRO A 278 -13.59 0.06 18.28
C PRO A 278 -12.72 1.29 18.59
N ASP A 279 -12.69 2.26 17.67
CA ASP A 279 -11.96 3.53 17.83
C ASP A 279 -12.73 4.60 18.63
N TYR A 280 -13.61 4.16 19.53
CA TYR A 280 -14.41 4.99 20.41
C TYR A 280 -14.44 4.38 21.80
N GLU A 281 -14.52 5.24 22.81
CA GLU A 281 -14.86 4.86 24.18
C GLU A 281 -16.37 4.55 24.25
N ASP A 282 -16.77 3.45 23.62
CA ASP A 282 -18.16 3.04 23.49
C ASP A 282 -18.34 1.58 23.89
N TYR A 283 -18.77 1.38 25.14
CA TYR A 283 -19.06 0.05 25.66
C TYR A 283 -20.25 -0.61 24.96
N VAL A 284 -21.16 0.16 24.35
CA VAL A 284 -22.31 -0.39 23.61
C VAL A 284 -21.83 -0.99 22.29
N GLY A 285 -21.03 -0.24 21.53
CA GLY A 285 -20.35 -0.75 20.34
C GLY A 285 -19.44 -1.94 20.66
N PHE A 286 -18.71 -1.91 21.79
CA PHE A 286 -17.92 -3.05 22.25
C PHE A 286 -18.79 -4.27 22.58
N ASN A 287 -19.91 -4.07 23.28
CA ASN A 287 -20.88 -5.12 23.61
C ASN A 287 -21.48 -5.75 22.36
N ASP A 288 -21.87 -4.93 21.39
CA ASP A 288 -22.39 -5.40 20.10
C ASP A 288 -21.31 -6.18 19.34
N LEU A 289 -20.11 -5.61 19.21
CA LEU A 289 -19.01 -6.24 18.51
C LEU A 289 -18.57 -7.53 19.18
N PHE A 290 -18.56 -7.66 20.51
CA PHE A 290 -18.05 -8.83 21.23
C PHE A 290 -19.13 -9.59 22.01
N ALA A 291 -20.41 -9.42 21.66
CA ALA A 291 -21.58 -9.99 22.35
C ALA A 291 -21.40 -10.01 23.89
N GLN A 292 -20.98 -8.88 24.45
CA GLN A 292 -20.80 -8.69 25.90
C GLN A 292 -21.99 -7.92 26.48
N THR A 293 -22.10 -7.92 27.82
CA THR A 293 -23.12 -7.19 28.57
C THR A 293 -22.47 -6.26 29.60
N LEU A 294 -21.44 -5.52 29.19
CA LEU A 294 -20.76 -4.55 30.02
C LEU A 294 -21.65 -3.33 30.31
N THR A 295 -21.52 -2.75 31.49
CA THR A 295 -22.18 -1.47 31.87
C THR A 295 -21.24 -0.27 31.76
N GLY A 296 -19.98 -0.51 31.36
CA GLY A 296 -18.92 0.48 31.18
C GLY A 296 -17.69 -0.19 30.59
N LEU A 297 -16.75 0.60 30.09
CA LEU A 297 -15.51 0.13 29.48
C LEU A 297 -14.38 1.04 29.91
N ASN A 298 -13.55 0.58 30.85
CA ASN A 298 -12.45 1.37 31.41
C ASN A 298 -11.09 0.75 31.06
N TYR A 299 -10.06 1.59 31.12
CA TYR A 299 -8.68 1.14 31.00
C TYR A 299 -8.35 0.07 32.05
N ASN A 300 -7.77 -1.03 31.57
CA ASN A 300 -7.33 -2.21 32.30
C ASN A 300 -8.46 -3.10 32.87
N ASP A 301 -9.71 -2.92 32.44
CA ASP A 301 -10.81 -3.83 32.77
C ASP A 301 -10.52 -5.26 32.29
N LEU A 302 -10.89 -6.25 33.10
CA LEU A 302 -10.76 -7.67 32.77
C LEU A 302 -12.04 -8.15 32.06
N ILE A 303 -11.95 -8.40 30.77
CA ILE A 303 -13.05 -8.79 29.89
C ILE A 303 -12.61 -10.03 29.12
N LEU A 304 -13.41 -11.11 29.18
CA LEU A 304 -13.07 -12.39 28.54
C LEU A 304 -11.70 -12.96 28.96
N GLY A 305 -11.27 -12.71 30.21
CA GLY A 305 -9.95 -13.11 30.71
C GLY A 305 -8.78 -12.29 30.13
N MET A 306 -9.05 -11.21 29.40
CA MET A 306 -8.07 -10.31 28.80
C MET A 306 -8.26 -8.88 29.32
N ARG A 307 -7.23 -8.04 29.22
CA ARG A 307 -7.24 -6.65 29.67
C ARG A 307 -7.55 -5.71 28.51
N TYR A 308 -8.50 -4.79 28.70
CA TYR A 308 -8.77 -3.72 27.74
C TYR A 308 -7.83 -2.54 27.99
N ARG A 309 -7.09 -2.08 26.98
CA ARG A 309 -6.24 -0.86 27.08
C ARG A 309 -6.43 0.09 25.91
N GLY A 310 -7.59 0.01 25.27
CA GLY A 310 -7.93 0.79 24.08
C GLY A 310 -7.43 0.17 22.76
N PRO A 311 -7.81 0.78 21.64
CA PRO A 311 -7.61 0.24 20.29
C PRO A 311 -6.19 0.38 19.75
N TYR A 312 -5.33 1.12 20.44
CA TYR A 312 -3.98 1.42 19.99
C TYR A 312 -2.95 1.18 21.07
N ARG A 313 -1.74 0.85 20.63
CA ARG A 313 -0.55 0.74 21.47
C ARG A 313 0.53 1.69 20.98
N ALA A 314 1.13 2.42 21.91
CA ALA A 314 2.34 3.19 21.66
C ALA A 314 3.58 2.29 21.51
N ILE A 315 4.39 2.55 20.49
CA ILE A 315 5.67 1.86 20.26
C ILE A 315 6.80 2.80 20.65
N ASN A 316 7.62 2.36 21.61
CA ASN A 316 8.78 3.11 22.13
C ASN A 316 8.46 4.59 22.44
N PRO A 317 7.48 4.86 23.33
CA PRO A 317 7.05 6.23 23.65
C PRO A 317 8.18 7.10 24.21
N SER A 318 9.19 6.50 24.84
CA SER A 318 10.40 7.20 25.31
C SER A 318 11.22 7.84 24.19
N ALA A 319 11.14 7.34 22.96
CA ALA A 319 11.82 7.92 21.80
C ALA A 319 10.97 8.95 21.05
N TRP A 320 9.69 9.12 21.43
CA TRP A 320 8.80 10.05 20.75
C TRP A 320 9.30 11.49 20.85
N LYS A 321 9.07 12.22 19.77
CA LYS A 321 9.40 13.64 19.63
C LYS A 321 8.20 14.56 19.88
N ILE A 322 7.05 13.96 20.19
CA ILE A 322 5.82 14.59 20.62
C ILE A 322 5.45 14.07 22.01
N THR A 323 5.03 14.95 22.90
CA THR A 323 4.77 14.65 24.31
C THR A 323 3.58 15.45 24.85
N GLY A 324 3.15 15.16 26.08
CA GLY A 324 2.16 15.96 26.80
C GLY A 324 0.87 16.18 26.02
N ASN A 325 0.37 17.41 26.06
CA ASN A 325 -0.91 17.76 25.43
C ASN A 325 -0.83 17.81 23.90
N ALA A 326 0.36 17.87 23.30
CA ALA A 326 0.51 17.79 21.84
C ALA A 326 0.07 16.43 21.28
N ILE A 327 0.10 15.37 22.09
CA ILE A 327 -0.38 14.03 21.71
C ILE A 327 -1.89 14.05 21.39
N PHE A 328 -2.66 14.92 22.04
CA PHE A 328 -4.12 14.93 21.98
C PHE A 328 -4.63 16.21 21.31
N ASN A 329 -4.98 16.12 20.03
CA ASN A 329 -5.53 17.23 19.26
C ASN A 329 -6.22 16.70 17.99
N SER A 330 -7.40 17.22 17.67
CA SER A 330 -8.21 16.79 16.52
C SER A 330 -7.64 17.09 15.13
N THR A 331 -6.61 17.93 15.04
CA THR A 331 -6.03 18.42 13.77
C THR A 331 -4.53 18.21 13.65
N LYS A 332 -3.82 17.94 14.76
CA LYS A 332 -2.34 17.91 14.78
C LYS A 332 -1.74 16.81 15.68
N GLY A 333 -2.57 16.15 16.50
CA GLY A 333 -2.10 15.18 17.50
C GLY A 333 -1.88 13.78 16.94
N LEU A 334 -1.84 12.80 17.82
CA LEU A 334 -1.93 11.37 17.47
C LEU A 334 -3.36 10.85 17.64
N PHE A 335 -4.05 11.37 18.66
CA PHE A 335 -5.42 11.01 19.03
C PHE A 335 -6.23 12.28 19.24
N GLU A 336 -7.55 12.21 19.08
CA GLU A 336 -8.41 13.32 19.48
C GLU A 336 -8.67 13.36 20.98
N THR A 337 -8.63 12.21 21.66
CA THR A 337 -8.88 12.09 23.09
C THR A 337 -7.99 11.06 23.75
N SER A 338 -7.64 11.29 25.01
CA SER A 338 -6.93 10.31 25.86
C SER A 338 -7.85 9.16 26.22
N ASN A 339 -7.29 7.96 26.33
CA ASN A 339 -7.99 6.78 26.82
C ASN A 339 -7.91 6.68 28.35
N SER A 340 -6.78 7.04 28.94
CA SER A 340 -6.62 7.05 30.39
C SER A 340 -5.64 8.11 30.84
N ALA A 341 -5.93 8.76 31.97
CA ALA A 341 -4.94 9.59 32.66
C ALA A 341 -3.77 8.78 33.22
N LEU A 342 -3.93 7.45 33.37
CA LEU A 342 -2.88 6.55 33.86
C LEU A 342 -1.86 6.18 32.79
N ASP A 343 -2.22 6.33 31.50
CA ASP A 343 -1.36 6.02 30.37
C ASP A 343 -1.46 7.15 29.31
N PRO A 344 -0.55 8.14 29.37
CA PRO A 344 -0.62 9.34 28.54
C PRO A 344 -0.28 9.08 27.07
N TYR A 345 0.03 7.85 26.68
CA TYR A 345 0.37 7.46 25.31
C TYR A 345 -0.74 6.66 24.62
N THR A 346 -1.91 6.54 25.26
CA THR A 346 -3.07 5.83 24.71
C THR A 346 -4.25 6.77 24.50
N GLY A 347 -5.03 6.53 23.44
CA GLY A 347 -6.13 7.38 23.06
C GLY A 347 -7.14 6.72 22.14
N PHE A 348 -8.22 7.45 21.88
CA PHE A 348 -9.27 7.12 20.91
C PHE A 348 -9.32 8.17 19.81
N ARG A 349 -10.03 7.82 18.74
CA ARG A 349 -10.14 8.60 17.50
C ARG A 349 -8.75 8.93 17.00
N SER A 350 -8.01 7.91 16.61
CA SER A 350 -6.65 8.11 16.13
C SER A 350 -6.65 8.86 14.80
N LEU A 351 -5.67 9.73 14.63
CA LEU A 351 -5.37 10.35 13.34
C LEU A 351 -4.53 9.43 12.44
N LEU A 352 -4.22 8.21 12.88
CA LEU A 352 -3.52 7.18 12.11
C LEU A 352 -4.27 6.87 10.80
N PHE A 353 -3.59 7.02 9.67
CA PHE A 353 -4.18 6.84 8.36
C PHE A 353 -4.38 5.34 8.01
N PRO A 354 -5.49 4.98 7.33
CA PRO A 354 -6.70 5.79 7.13
C PRO A 354 -7.49 5.87 8.42
N ARG A 355 -8.20 6.98 8.66
CA ARG A 355 -9.03 7.14 9.87
C ARG A 355 -10.32 6.32 9.80
N ALA A 356 -10.94 6.30 8.63
CA ALA A 356 -12.13 5.53 8.30
C ALA A 356 -12.16 5.28 6.79
N GLY A 357 -13.06 4.41 6.32
CA GLY A 357 -13.32 4.24 4.89
C GLY A 357 -14.41 3.22 4.64
N LYS A 358 -14.55 2.76 3.40
CA LYS A 358 -15.58 1.79 3.01
C LYS A 358 -14.92 0.58 2.35
N VAL A 359 -15.54 -0.58 2.51
CA VAL A 359 -15.07 -1.85 1.94
C VAL A 359 -16.13 -2.41 0.99
N LYS A 360 -15.71 -3.17 -0.02
CA LYS A 360 -16.64 -3.90 -0.88
C LYS A 360 -16.98 -5.23 -0.21
N LEU A 361 -18.27 -5.50 -0.02
CA LEU A 361 -18.79 -6.69 0.64
C LEU A 361 -19.82 -7.37 -0.26
N ASN A 362 -19.92 -8.70 -0.15
CA ASN A 362 -21.05 -9.44 -0.71
C ASN A 362 -22.29 -9.26 0.15
N GLN A 363 -23.45 -9.56 -0.43
CA GLN A 363 -24.72 -9.64 0.31
C GLN A 363 -24.61 -10.61 1.50
N ASP A 364 -25.36 -10.31 2.57
CA ASP A 364 -25.46 -11.08 3.82
C ASP A 364 -24.18 -11.18 4.67
N VAL A 365 -23.16 -10.40 4.33
CA VAL A 365 -21.96 -10.24 5.16
C VAL A 365 -22.24 -9.26 6.30
N ARG A 366 -21.89 -9.64 7.53
CA ARG A 366 -21.92 -8.74 8.68
C ARG A 366 -20.62 -7.97 8.82
N TYR A 367 -20.73 -6.71 9.23
CA TYR A 367 -19.57 -5.85 9.46
C TYR A 367 -19.87 -4.81 10.53
N PHE A 368 -18.83 -4.29 11.18
CA PHE A 368 -18.95 -3.22 12.17
C PHE A 368 -18.77 -1.85 11.48
N GLY A 369 -19.82 -1.03 11.44
CA GLY A 369 -19.82 0.18 10.64
C GLY A 369 -20.85 1.24 11.04
N SER A 370 -20.84 2.38 10.33
CA SER A 370 -21.74 3.51 10.55
C SER A 370 -21.99 4.33 9.29
N SER A 371 -23.16 4.95 9.22
CA SER A 371 -23.47 5.92 8.16
C SER A 371 -22.59 7.17 8.24
N SER A 372 -22.13 7.54 9.44
CA SER A 372 -21.19 8.64 9.64
C SER A 372 -19.75 8.13 9.62
N ARG A 373 -18.87 8.84 8.89
CA ARG A 373 -17.44 8.52 8.76
C ARG A 373 -16.73 8.38 10.11
N PHE A 374 -17.05 9.26 11.06
CA PHE A 374 -16.50 9.29 12.42
C PHE A 374 -17.65 9.22 13.45
N GLY A 375 -18.71 8.45 13.16
CA GLY A 375 -19.76 8.17 14.13
C GLY A 375 -19.47 6.90 14.93
N LEU A 376 -20.24 6.71 16.00
CA LEU A 376 -20.33 5.43 16.71
C LEU A 376 -20.72 4.31 15.74
N ARG A 377 -20.17 3.12 15.97
CA ARG A 377 -20.25 1.97 15.08
C ARG A 377 -21.10 0.88 15.71
N SER A 378 -21.81 0.14 14.87
CA SER A 378 -22.61 -1.02 15.26
C SER A 378 -22.49 -2.13 14.23
N THR A 379 -22.95 -3.32 14.58
CA THR A 379 -23.07 -4.45 13.67
C THR A 379 -24.14 -4.15 12.62
N LEU A 380 -23.74 -4.14 11.36
CA LEU A 380 -24.58 -3.98 10.19
C LEU A 380 -24.52 -5.24 9.32
N VAL A 381 -25.50 -5.39 8.44
CA VAL A 381 -25.53 -6.43 7.40
C VAL A 381 -25.48 -5.75 6.04
N ALA A 382 -24.68 -6.28 5.12
CA ALA A 382 -24.71 -5.87 3.72
C ALA A 382 -25.99 -6.43 3.07
N ASP A 383 -26.97 -5.56 2.83
CA ASP A 383 -28.27 -5.90 2.22
C ASP A 383 -28.14 -6.32 0.74
N SER A 384 -27.05 -5.92 0.11
CA SER A 384 -26.72 -6.14 -1.29
C SER A 384 -25.22 -6.18 -1.46
N THR A 385 -24.75 -6.85 -2.51
CA THR A 385 -23.34 -6.84 -2.89
C THR A 385 -22.94 -5.44 -3.34
N GLY A 386 -21.97 -4.83 -2.65
CA GLY A 386 -21.65 -3.44 -2.90
C GLY A 386 -20.71 -2.82 -1.89
N THR A 387 -20.74 -1.48 -1.81
CA THR A 387 -19.89 -0.71 -0.90
C THR A 387 -20.56 -0.59 0.45
N SER A 388 -19.84 -0.97 1.51
CA SER A 388 -20.30 -0.87 2.90
C SER A 388 -20.57 0.57 3.31
N LYS A 389 -21.23 0.75 4.46
CA LYS A 389 -21.11 2.00 5.24
C LYS A 389 -19.67 2.16 5.77
N TYR A 390 -19.38 3.25 6.47
CA TYR A 390 -18.01 3.49 6.95
C TYR A 390 -17.60 2.44 7.98
N VAL A 391 -16.39 1.88 7.81
CA VAL A 391 -15.67 1.01 8.75
C VAL A 391 -14.49 1.78 9.37
N ASP A 392 -13.97 1.32 10.50
CA ASP A 392 -12.85 1.98 11.18
C ASP A 392 -11.55 1.75 10.43
N GLY A 393 -10.62 2.70 10.56
CA GLY A 393 -9.31 2.67 9.91
C GLY A 393 -8.52 1.38 10.11
N CYS A 394 -8.64 0.76 11.28
CA CYS A 394 -7.99 -0.51 11.59
C CYS A 394 -8.38 -1.60 10.57
N ASN A 395 -9.65 -1.67 10.17
CA ASN A 395 -10.12 -2.66 9.19
C ASN A 395 -9.37 -2.52 7.86
N LEU A 396 -9.14 -1.30 7.40
CA LEU A 396 -8.44 -1.03 6.15
C LEU A 396 -6.95 -1.36 6.24
N ARG A 397 -6.30 -1.02 7.37
CA ARG A 397 -4.89 -1.34 7.61
C ARG A 397 -4.68 -2.85 7.69
N VAL A 398 -5.52 -3.56 8.43
CA VAL A 398 -5.47 -5.03 8.56
C VAL A 398 -5.70 -5.70 7.22
N MET A 399 -6.72 -5.26 6.48
CA MET A 399 -7.00 -5.81 5.16
C MET A 399 -5.82 -5.59 4.23
N GLN A 400 -5.10 -4.47 4.27
CA GLN A 400 -3.99 -4.20 3.35
C GLN A 400 -2.59 -4.51 3.92
N TYR A 401 -2.51 -5.27 5.02
CA TYR A 401 -1.25 -5.62 5.67
C TYR A 401 -0.50 -6.71 4.90
N ASP A 402 0.74 -6.41 4.51
CA ASP A 402 1.66 -7.37 3.92
C ASP A 402 2.59 -7.95 5.00
N VAL A 403 2.46 -9.25 5.27
CA VAL A 403 3.27 -9.97 6.26
C VAL A 403 4.76 -10.02 5.90
N THR A 404 5.08 -10.03 4.61
CA THR A 404 6.47 -10.23 4.16
C THR A 404 7.30 -8.98 4.43
N THR A 405 6.70 -7.80 4.22
CA THR A 405 7.36 -6.52 4.46
C THR A 405 7.00 -5.89 5.80
N ALA A 406 5.98 -6.42 6.48
CA ALA A 406 5.33 -5.82 7.65
C ALA A 406 4.79 -4.40 7.39
N GLU A 407 4.21 -4.17 6.20
CA GLU A 407 3.72 -2.86 5.74
C GLU A 407 2.21 -2.90 5.43
N ASN A 408 1.47 -1.86 5.83
CA ASN A 408 0.08 -1.62 5.44
C ASN A 408 -0.05 -0.33 4.61
N ILE A 409 -1.28 0.06 4.29
CA ILE A 409 -1.55 1.28 3.49
C ILE A 409 -1.03 2.58 4.14
N GLY A 410 -0.95 2.61 5.47
CA GLY A 410 -0.43 3.71 6.27
C GLY A 410 1.07 3.64 6.54
N SER A 411 1.78 2.61 6.08
CA SER A 411 3.23 2.54 6.28
C SER A 411 3.97 3.53 5.38
N CYS A 412 4.96 4.22 5.97
CA CYS A 412 5.72 5.24 5.28
C CYS A 412 7.18 5.36 5.78
N ASN A 413 7.94 6.18 5.05
CA ASN A 413 9.19 6.78 5.50
C ASN A 413 9.28 8.21 4.96
N VAL A 414 10.09 9.07 5.56
CA VAL A 414 10.24 10.47 5.13
C VAL A 414 11.67 10.93 5.37
N ASN A 415 12.19 11.78 4.50
CA ASN A 415 13.54 12.30 4.66
C ASN A 415 13.62 13.39 5.76
N GLY A 416 14.64 13.30 6.59
CA GLY A 416 15.07 14.39 7.47
C GLY A 416 15.75 15.50 6.68
N SER A 417 16.61 15.13 5.73
CA SER A 417 17.32 16.09 4.87
C SER A 417 17.55 15.58 3.45
N ILE A 418 17.81 16.52 2.53
CA ILE A 418 18.32 16.29 1.18
C ILE A 418 19.66 17.03 1.07
N GLU A 419 20.71 16.31 0.70
CA GLU A 419 22.05 16.87 0.51
C GLU A 419 22.42 16.80 -0.96
N VAL A 420 23.02 17.88 -1.47
CA VAL A 420 23.62 17.90 -2.81
C VAL A 420 25.12 18.07 -2.63
N PHE A 421 25.89 17.18 -3.23
CA PHE A 421 27.35 17.20 -3.14
C PHE A 421 27.96 16.74 -4.47
N TYR A 422 29.26 16.97 -4.64
CA TYR A 422 30.02 16.41 -5.75
C TYR A 422 31.29 15.75 -5.22
N MET A 423 31.82 14.83 -6.02
CA MET A 423 33.10 14.19 -5.72
C MET A 423 34.24 15.01 -6.34
N LYS A 424 35.25 15.36 -5.54
CA LYS A 424 36.51 15.94 -5.99
C LYS A 424 37.66 15.10 -5.45
N ASP A 425 38.44 14.50 -6.34
CA ASP A 425 39.61 13.69 -5.96
C ASP A 425 39.29 12.60 -4.92
N GLY A 426 38.12 11.95 -5.06
CA GLY A 426 37.64 10.92 -4.12
C GLY A 426 37.03 11.45 -2.81
N SER A 427 37.05 12.76 -2.57
CA SER A 427 36.46 13.40 -1.39
C SER A 427 35.11 14.05 -1.69
N GLU A 428 34.18 13.98 -0.73
CA GLU A 428 32.88 14.63 -0.82
C GLU A 428 32.97 16.13 -0.53
N VAL A 429 32.46 16.95 -1.43
CA VAL A 429 32.29 18.39 -1.21
C VAL A 429 30.80 18.70 -1.15
N ASN A 430 30.29 18.91 0.06
CA ASN A 430 28.89 19.27 0.29
C ASN A 430 28.61 20.69 -0.21
N ILE A 431 27.59 20.83 -1.05
CA ILE A 431 27.17 22.11 -1.63
C ILE A 431 26.05 22.70 -0.78
N THR A 432 25.06 21.89 -0.44
CA THR A 432 23.87 22.33 0.30
C THR A 432 23.18 21.18 1.00
N THR A 433 22.55 21.50 2.12
CA THR A 433 21.74 20.58 2.92
C THR A 433 20.42 21.26 3.21
N ASP A 434 19.34 20.74 2.64
CA ASP A 434 17.99 21.22 2.90
C ASP A 434 17.26 20.28 3.85
N ARG A 435 16.57 20.86 4.84
CA ARG A 435 15.71 20.14 5.80
C ARG A 435 14.23 20.45 5.61
N THR A 436 13.89 21.39 4.73
CA THR A 436 12.54 21.93 4.58
C THR A 436 11.69 21.15 3.58
N ILE A 437 12.33 20.56 2.57
CA ILE A 437 11.71 19.77 1.52
C ILE A 437 11.61 18.31 1.96
N LYS A 438 10.41 17.74 1.79
CA LYS A 438 10.05 16.40 2.24
C LYS A 438 9.68 15.50 1.07
N LEU A 439 10.52 14.53 0.80
CA LEU A 439 10.21 13.31 0.07
C LEU A 439 9.69 12.25 1.05
N GLN A 440 8.40 11.94 0.92
CA GLN A 440 7.72 10.89 1.66
C GLN A 440 7.58 9.65 0.78
N LEU A 441 8.00 8.51 1.31
CA LEU A 441 7.87 7.21 0.69
C LEU A 441 6.70 6.47 1.31
N VAL A 442 5.87 5.88 0.46
CA VAL A 442 4.76 5.02 0.88
C VAL A 442 4.91 3.62 0.31
N LYS A 443 4.02 2.71 0.75
CA LYS A 443 3.97 1.32 0.30
C LYS A 443 4.11 1.23 -1.22
N ALA A 444 4.81 0.17 -1.66
CA ALA A 444 4.99 -0.10 -3.08
C ALA A 444 3.64 -0.09 -3.80
N SER A 445 3.65 0.59 -4.93
CA SER A 445 2.54 0.83 -5.82
C SER A 445 2.57 -0.14 -6.97
N THR A 446 1.42 -0.39 -7.57
CA THR A 446 1.36 -1.18 -8.80
C THR A 446 0.27 -0.53 -9.60
N VAL A 447 0.71 0.45 -10.38
CA VAL A 447 -0.15 1.23 -11.26
C VAL A 447 -0.46 0.45 -12.53
N ASP A 448 -1.65 0.69 -13.11
CA ASP A 448 -2.01 0.27 -14.45
C ASP A 448 -1.32 1.17 -15.49
N SER A 449 -1.59 0.90 -16.75
CA SER A 449 -1.21 1.74 -17.90
C SER A 449 -1.72 3.18 -17.84
N GLU A 450 -2.66 3.51 -16.94
CA GLU A 450 -3.22 4.85 -16.73
C GLU A 450 -2.59 5.56 -15.52
N GLY A 451 -1.63 4.91 -14.82
CA GLY A 451 -0.98 5.48 -13.64
C GLY A 451 -1.82 5.37 -12.36
N LYS A 452 -2.91 4.59 -12.38
CA LYS A 452 -3.80 4.39 -11.24
C LYS A 452 -3.43 3.12 -10.50
N GLU A 453 -3.39 3.18 -9.18
CA GLU A 453 -3.11 2.03 -8.32
C GLU A 453 -4.11 0.89 -8.55
N VAL A 454 -3.64 -0.25 -9.04
CA VAL A 454 -4.47 -1.43 -9.34
C VAL A 454 -4.43 -2.43 -8.19
N LEU A 455 -3.32 -2.52 -7.44
CA LEU A 455 -3.19 -3.55 -6.39
C LEU A 455 -3.46 -3.06 -4.96
N THR A 456 -3.82 -1.80 -4.68
CA THR A 456 -4.31 -1.47 -3.32
C THR A 456 -5.61 -2.21 -2.99
N SER A 457 -6.37 -2.67 -4.00
CA SER A 457 -7.49 -3.61 -3.82
C SER A 457 -7.09 -5.07 -3.68
N ASN A 458 -5.87 -5.47 -4.09
CA ASN A 458 -5.47 -6.87 -4.27
C ASN A 458 -4.61 -7.42 -3.11
N PHE A 459 -4.46 -6.64 -2.03
CA PHE A 459 -3.83 -7.10 -0.80
C PHE A 459 -4.82 -7.39 0.33
N LYS A 460 -6.13 -7.27 0.09
CA LYS A 460 -7.16 -7.52 1.10
C LYS A 460 -7.02 -8.93 1.66
N ARG A 461 -6.74 -9.04 2.96
CA ARG A 461 -6.84 -10.32 3.66
C ARG A 461 -8.28 -10.81 3.70
N CYS A 462 -8.45 -12.12 3.59
CA CYS A 462 -9.76 -12.77 3.58
C CYS A 462 -9.71 -14.13 4.27
N GLU A 463 -10.88 -14.57 4.73
CA GLU A 463 -11.08 -15.90 5.30
C GLU A 463 -11.92 -16.81 4.41
N SER A 464 -12.75 -16.19 3.57
CA SER A 464 -13.52 -16.85 2.52
C SER A 464 -13.78 -15.84 1.39
N SER A 465 -14.14 -16.30 0.21
CA SER A 465 -14.44 -15.44 -0.94
C SER A 465 -15.65 -14.54 -0.67
N SER A 466 -16.51 -14.93 0.28
CA SER A 466 -17.59 -14.05 0.78
C SER A 466 -17.08 -12.74 1.40
N THR A 467 -15.86 -12.75 1.97
CA THR A 467 -15.20 -11.57 2.56
C THR A 467 -14.43 -10.71 1.54
N CYS A 468 -14.40 -11.15 0.28
CA CYS A 468 -13.81 -10.42 -0.85
C CYS A 468 -14.88 -9.70 -1.67
N GLY A 469 -14.47 -8.81 -2.58
CA GLY A 469 -15.39 -8.19 -3.53
C GLY A 469 -16.07 -9.19 -4.47
N SER A 470 -17.14 -8.77 -5.14
CA SER A 470 -17.92 -9.58 -6.09
C SER A 470 -17.07 -10.25 -7.18
N ASP A 471 -16.04 -9.55 -7.63
CA ASP A 471 -15.12 -9.98 -8.70
C ASP A 471 -13.80 -10.51 -8.15
N GLU A 472 -13.77 -10.87 -6.86
CA GLU A 472 -12.58 -11.35 -6.17
C GLU A 472 -12.83 -12.73 -5.52
N CYS A 473 -11.81 -13.58 -5.46
CA CYS A 473 -11.79 -14.87 -4.75
C CYS A 473 -10.79 -14.83 -3.60
N CYS A 474 -11.11 -15.48 -2.49
CA CYS A 474 -10.16 -15.68 -1.41
C CYS A 474 -9.24 -16.87 -1.71
N PHE A 475 -7.96 -16.60 -1.89
CA PHE A 475 -6.94 -17.62 -2.11
C PHE A 475 -5.69 -17.29 -1.29
N ASN A 476 -5.21 -18.27 -0.51
CA ASN A 476 -4.10 -18.12 0.43
C ASN A 476 -4.27 -16.89 1.37
N SER A 477 -5.47 -16.74 1.92
CA SER A 477 -5.88 -15.64 2.80
C SER A 477 -5.73 -14.24 2.20
N ARG A 478 -5.78 -14.11 0.86
CA ARG A 478 -5.81 -12.83 0.13
C ARG A 478 -6.92 -12.84 -0.93
N CYS A 479 -7.54 -11.68 -1.15
CA CYS A 479 -8.51 -11.48 -2.21
C CYS A 479 -7.79 -11.25 -3.54
N TRP A 480 -8.06 -12.10 -4.52
CA TRP A 480 -7.52 -12.04 -5.86
C TRP A 480 -8.64 -11.77 -6.85
N SER A 481 -8.39 -10.97 -7.89
CA SER A 481 -9.34 -10.83 -9.00
C SER A 481 -9.68 -12.21 -9.59
N LYS A 482 -10.95 -12.42 -9.95
CA LYS A 482 -11.43 -13.61 -10.68
C LYS A 482 -10.78 -13.78 -12.05
N GLU A 483 -10.16 -12.72 -12.59
CA GLU A 483 -9.34 -12.78 -13.81
C GLU A 483 -8.02 -13.53 -13.57
N LEU A 484 -7.49 -13.50 -12.34
CA LEU A 484 -6.25 -14.18 -11.94
C LEU A 484 -6.53 -15.55 -11.31
N VAL A 485 -7.60 -15.63 -10.51
CA VAL A 485 -8.05 -16.86 -9.87
C VAL A 485 -9.41 -17.20 -10.44
N THR A 486 -9.43 -18.05 -11.47
CA THR A 486 -10.61 -18.33 -12.29
C THR A 486 -11.76 -19.02 -11.55
N GLN A 487 -11.51 -19.61 -10.38
CA GLN A 487 -12.52 -20.25 -9.54
C GLN A 487 -12.25 -20.03 -8.05
N CYS A 488 -13.25 -19.56 -7.32
CA CYS A 488 -13.21 -19.45 -5.86
C CYS A 488 -13.42 -20.85 -5.27
N VAL A 489 -12.40 -21.43 -4.64
CA VAL A 489 -12.39 -22.82 -4.15
C VAL A 489 -13.51 -23.09 -3.13
N ASP A 490 -13.94 -22.08 -2.39
CA ASP A 490 -15.04 -22.13 -1.42
C ASP A 490 -16.44 -21.92 -2.05
N GLN A 491 -16.51 -21.60 -3.34
CA GLN A 491 -17.76 -21.45 -4.11
C GLN A 491 -17.93 -22.54 -5.18
N THR A 492 -16.94 -23.42 -5.36
CA THR A 492 -17.07 -24.63 -6.17
C THR A 492 -17.80 -25.72 -5.38
N PRO A 493 -18.85 -26.35 -5.94
CA PRO A 493 -19.39 -27.57 -5.38
C PRO A 493 -18.27 -28.61 -5.29
N VAL A 494 -18.09 -29.25 -4.14
CA VAL A 494 -17.17 -30.37 -3.98
C VAL A 494 -17.73 -31.56 -4.76
N ASN A 495 -17.53 -31.57 -6.08
CA ASN A 495 -17.68 -32.74 -6.91
C ASN A 495 -16.28 -33.34 -7.08
N GLY A 496 -15.91 -34.28 -6.22
CA GLY A 496 -14.59 -34.92 -6.28
C GLY A 496 -14.32 -35.90 -5.14
N ASN A 497 -13.37 -36.80 -5.39
CA ASN A 497 -12.90 -37.86 -4.49
C ASN A 497 -13.80 -39.11 -4.37
N ARG A 498 -14.53 -39.46 -5.43
CA ARG A 498 -15.26 -40.74 -5.48
C ARG A 498 -14.28 -41.93 -5.50
N PRO A 499 -14.52 -42.99 -4.70
CA PRO A 499 -13.70 -44.20 -4.73
C PRO A 499 -13.78 -44.91 -6.10
N VAL A 500 -12.80 -45.78 -6.35
CA VAL A 500 -12.81 -46.68 -7.51
C VAL A 500 -14.08 -47.54 -7.49
N GLY A 501 -14.79 -47.61 -8.62
CA GLY A 501 -16.05 -48.32 -8.78
C GLY A 501 -17.30 -47.43 -8.83
N ASP A 502 -17.23 -46.21 -8.32
CA ASP A 502 -18.37 -45.28 -8.29
C ASP A 502 -18.68 -44.70 -9.67
N VAL A 503 -19.95 -44.32 -9.87
CA VAL A 503 -20.41 -43.67 -11.11
C VAL A 503 -19.79 -42.27 -11.24
N CYS A 504 -19.25 -41.97 -12.41
CA CYS A 504 -18.63 -40.69 -12.75
C CYS A 504 -19.02 -40.23 -14.15
N SER A 505 -19.04 -38.91 -14.34
CA SER A 505 -19.19 -38.28 -15.66
C SER A 505 -17.91 -37.58 -16.14
N SER A 506 -16.98 -37.32 -15.22
CA SER A 506 -15.74 -36.59 -15.44
C SER A 506 -14.60 -37.15 -14.59
N ASP A 507 -13.37 -37.05 -15.09
CA ASP A 507 -12.16 -37.49 -14.39
C ASP A 507 -11.99 -36.83 -13.02
N PHE A 508 -12.34 -35.56 -12.93
CA PHE A 508 -12.23 -34.77 -11.71
C PHE A 508 -13.20 -35.19 -10.59
N GLU A 509 -14.18 -36.05 -10.90
CA GLU A 509 -15.08 -36.62 -9.90
C GLU A 509 -14.43 -37.78 -9.12
N CYS A 510 -13.42 -38.44 -9.70
CA CYS A 510 -12.78 -39.63 -9.14
C CYS A 510 -11.54 -39.30 -8.31
N SER A 511 -11.36 -40.00 -7.18
CA SER A 511 -10.14 -39.93 -6.35
C SER A 511 -8.86 -40.26 -7.12
N SER A 512 -8.97 -41.12 -8.12
CA SER A 512 -7.90 -41.53 -9.02
C SER A 512 -7.72 -40.64 -10.26
N LEU A 513 -8.52 -39.58 -10.40
CA LEU A 513 -8.61 -38.74 -11.61
C LEU A 513 -8.88 -39.53 -12.91
N CYS A 514 -9.47 -40.71 -12.78
CA CYS A 514 -9.63 -41.66 -13.86
C CYS A 514 -11.09 -42.13 -13.89
N CYS A 515 -11.91 -41.47 -14.68
CA CYS A 515 -13.25 -41.88 -15.05
C CYS A 515 -13.19 -42.61 -16.40
N ASN A 516 -13.57 -43.88 -16.43
CA ASN A 516 -13.67 -44.62 -17.68
C ASN A 516 -15.04 -44.32 -18.31
N GLN A 517 -15.01 -43.57 -19.41
CA GLN A 517 -16.23 -43.12 -20.09
C GLN A 517 -16.99 -44.26 -20.78
N SER A 518 -16.33 -45.38 -21.06
CA SER A 518 -16.99 -46.58 -21.60
C SER A 518 -17.77 -47.34 -20.54
N THR A 519 -17.37 -47.27 -19.27
CA THR A 519 -18.07 -47.93 -18.15
C THR A 519 -18.86 -46.95 -17.28
N GLY A 520 -18.65 -45.64 -17.43
CA GLY A 520 -19.24 -44.60 -16.60
C GLY A 520 -18.79 -44.65 -15.14
N SER A 521 -17.61 -45.22 -14.85
CA SER A 521 -17.17 -45.49 -13.49
C SER A 521 -15.71 -45.14 -13.22
N CYS A 522 -15.41 -44.80 -11.96
CA CYS A 522 -14.06 -44.48 -11.50
C CYS A 522 -13.17 -45.72 -11.53
N GLN A 523 -12.00 -45.61 -12.15
CA GLN A 523 -11.02 -46.69 -12.32
C GLN A 523 -9.73 -46.34 -11.56
N PRO A 524 -8.93 -47.33 -11.13
CA PRO A 524 -7.68 -47.05 -10.43
C PRO A 524 -6.63 -46.46 -11.37
N HIS A 525 -5.86 -45.50 -10.87
CA HIS A 525 -4.68 -44.97 -11.56
C HIS A 525 -3.59 -44.63 -10.54
N ASN A 526 -2.50 -45.38 -10.57
CA ASN A 526 -1.33 -45.20 -9.72
C ASN A 526 -0.06 -45.55 -10.52
N PRO A 527 0.56 -44.57 -11.19
CA PRO A 527 1.78 -44.79 -11.98
C PRO A 527 3.02 -45.00 -11.11
N ASN A 528 2.98 -44.61 -9.82
CA ASN A 528 4.12 -44.62 -8.91
C ASN A 528 4.13 -45.82 -7.94
N GLY A 529 3.24 -46.79 -8.11
CA GLY A 529 3.17 -48.00 -7.28
C GLY A 529 4.23 -49.05 -7.65
N THR A 530 4.51 -49.99 -6.74
CA THR A 530 5.39 -51.16 -6.99
C THR A 530 4.89 -52.05 -8.13
N THR A 531 3.58 -52.00 -8.40
CA THR A 531 2.92 -52.49 -9.61
C THR A 531 2.09 -51.33 -10.17
N PRO A 532 2.56 -50.63 -11.22
CA PRO A 532 1.82 -49.52 -11.81
C PRO A 532 0.45 -50.00 -12.29
N VAL A 533 -0.61 -49.35 -11.81
CA VAL A 533 -1.98 -49.60 -12.28
C VAL A 533 -2.39 -48.39 -13.09
N LEU A 534 -2.60 -48.57 -14.39
CA LEU A 534 -2.88 -47.47 -15.30
C LEU A 534 -4.32 -47.52 -15.81
N CYS A 535 -4.92 -46.35 -15.92
CA CYS A 535 -6.29 -46.14 -16.35
C CYS A 535 -6.56 -46.74 -17.74
N SER A 536 -5.54 -46.74 -18.60
CA SER A 536 -5.53 -47.39 -19.91
C SER A 536 -6.69 -46.98 -20.83
N LYS A 537 -6.97 -45.68 -20.89
CA LYS A 537 -8.06 -45.12 -21.68
C LYS A 537 -7.84 -45.28 -23.18
N THR A 538 -8.87 -45.71 -23.89
CA THR A 538 -8.79 -45.86 -25.35
C THR A 538 -8.79 -44.52 -26.05
N ALA A 539 -8.32 -44.50 -27.30
CA ALA A 539 -8.38 -43.31 -28.14
C ALA A 539 -9.81 -42.74 -28.20
N GLY A 540 -9.92 -41.41 -28.13
CA GLY A 540 -11.20 -40.68 -28.09
C GLY A 540 -11.79 -40.48 -26.70
N GLN A 541 -11.29 -41.14 -25.65
CA GLN A 541 -11.68 -40.84 -24.27
C GLN A 541 -10.93 -39.63 -23.72
N ARG A 542 -11.55 -38.91 -22.76
CA ARG A 542 -10.89 -37.78 -22.08
C ARG A 542 -9.68 -38.23 -21.27
N CYS A 543 -8.64 -37.40 -21.18
CA CYS A 543 -7.42 -37.70 -20.43
C CYS A 543 -6.89 -36.47 -19.69
N VAL A 544 -6.15 -36.73 -18.61
CA VAL A 544 -5.44 -35.71 -17.82
C VAL A 544 -3.98 -35.58 -18.28
N SER A 545 -3.32 -36.72 -18.54
CA SER A 545 -1.96 -36.79 -19.10
C SER A 545 -1.79 -38.08 -19.92
N ARG A 546 -0.68 -38.23 -20.64
CA ARG A 546 -0.40 -39.39 -21.50
C ARG A 546 -0.45 -40.75 -20.79
N GLU A 547 -0.14 -40.78 -19.49
CA GLU A 547 -0.13 -42.01 -18.67
C GLU A 547 -1.54 -42.55 -18.38
N PHE A 548 -2.57 -41.73 -18.60
CA PHE A 548 -3.96 -42.16 -18.53
C PHE A 548 -4.40 -42.86 -19.81
N CYS A 549 -3.69 -42.67 -20.92
CA CYS A 549 -3.98 -43.30 -22.20
C CYS A 549 -3.42 -44.71 -22.27
N LYS A 550 -4.11 -45.57 -23.01
CA LYS A 550 -3.69 -46.95 -23.23
C LYS A 550 -2.33 -46.97 -23.97
N PRO A 551 -1.34 -47.76 -23.50
CA PRO A 551 -0.12 -47.99 -24.26
C PRO A 551 -0.38 -48.92 -25.45
N GLU A 552 0.29 -48.66 -26.56
CA GLU A 552 0.26 -49.47 -27.76
C GLU A 552 1.67 -49.84 -28.21
N TYR A 553 1.82 -51.01 -28.82
CA TYR A 553 3.11 -51.48 -29.34
C TYR A 553 3.37 -50.86 -30.70
N VAL A 554 4.40 -50.02 -30.79
CA VAL A 554 4.79 -49.32 -32.01
C VAL A 554 6.14 -49.83 -32.50
N ALA A 555 6.23 -50.21 -33.77
CA ALA A 555 7.49 -50.65 -34.37
C ALA A 555 8.46 -49.45 -34.48
N THR A 556 9.56 -49.51 -33.74
CA THR A 556 10.59 -48.46 -33.77
C THR A 556 11.86 -49.01 -34.40
N CYS A 557 12.14 -48.62 -35.64
CA CYS A 557 13.29 -49.10 -36.38
C CYS A 557 14.58 -48.35 -36.01
N LYS A 558 15.66 -49.10 -35.73
CA LYS A 558 17.01 -48.58 -35.48
C LYS A 558 18.03 -49.38 -36.29
N ILE A 559 19.08 -48.72 -36.77
CA ILE A 559 20.22 -49.36 -37.40
C ILE A 559 21.16 -49.81 -36.28
N VAL A 560 21.47 -51.10 -36.22
CA VAL A 560 22.22 -51.73 -35.13
C VAL A 560 23.50 -52.36 -35.67
N LYS A 561 24.63 -52.12 -35.00
CA LYS A 561 25.93 -52.74 -35.34
C LYS A 561 25.88 -54.24 -35.07
N ASN A 562 26.31 -55.07 -36.02
CA ASN A 562 26.23 -56.54 -35.91
C ASN A 562 27.57 -57.27 -36.14
N GLY A 563 28.69 -56.53 -36.21
CA GLY A 563 30.04 -57.09 -36.34
C GLY A 563 30.90 -56.28 -37.30
N THR A 564 32.02 -56.83 -37.75
CA THR A 564 32.86 -56.26 -38.81
C THR A 564 32.89 -57.20 -40.02
N ASN A 565 32.83 -56.63 -41.21
CA ASN A 565 32.99 -57.34 -42.48
C ASN A 565 34.43 -57.87 -42.62
N ALA A 566 34.65 -58.78 -43.58
CA ALA A 566 35.94 -59.43 -43.81
C ALA A 566 37.08 -58.46 -44.22
N ASP A 567 36.73 -57.27 -44.68
CA ASP A 567 37.65 -56.18 -45.03
C ASP A 567 37.96 -55.23 -43.85
N GLY A 568 37.43 -55.52 -42.66
CA GLY A 568 37.61 -54.73 -41.45
C GLY A 568 36.63 -53.56 -41.30
N THR A 569 35.69 -53.36 -42.23
CA THR A 569 34.65 -52.32 -42.12
C THR A 569 33.53 -52.72 -41.17
N GLN A 570 32.87 -51.76 -40.51
CA GLN A 570 31.77 -52.02 -39.57
C GLN A 570 30.53 -52.52 -40.33
N ALA A 571 29.94 -53.63 -39.88
CA ALA A 571 28.67 -54.15 -40.37
C ALA A 571 27.51 -53.68 -39.46
N CYS A 572 26.36 -53.40 -40.07
CA CYS A 572 25.13 -53.00 -39.39
C CYS A 572 23.87 -53.54 -40.09
N THR A 573 22.75 -53.59 -39.36
CA THR A 573 21.46 -54.09 -39.85
C THR A 573 20.30 -53.27 -39.27
N LEU A 574 19.22 -53.12 -40.03
CA LEU A 574 17.99 -52.47 -39.54
C LEU A 574 17.16 -53.44 -38.70
N ARG A 575 16.90 -53.08 -37.44
CA ARG A 575 15.99 -53.84 -36.55
C ARG A 575 14.81 -52.98 -36.13
N CYS A 576 13.61 -53.53 -36.17
CA CYS A 576 12.36 -52.84 -35.82
C CYS A 576 11.63 -53.56 -34.67
N PRO A 577 12.14 -53.54 -33.43
CA PRO A 577 11.42 -54.08 -32.30
C PRO A 577 10.11 -53.31 -32.05
N ALA A 578 9.09 -54.01 -31.58
CA ALA A 578 7.86 -53.41 -31.08
C ALA A 578 8.13 -52.83 -29.68
N VAL A 579 7.96 -51.51 -29.53
CA VAL A 579 8.19 -50.79 -28.28
C VAL A 579 6.85 -50.31 -27.74
N GLU A 580 6.56 -50.62 -26.48
CA GLU A 580 5.36 -50.12 -25.80
C GLU A 580 5.44 -48.60 -25.63
N THR A 581 4.52 -47.87 -26.25
CA THR A 581 4.49 -46.40 -26.29
C THR A 581 3.10 -45.91 -25.88
N TYR A 582 3.03 -44.93 -24.98
CA TYR A 582 1.76 -44.32 -24.56
C TYR A 582 1.14 -43.49 -25.69
N GLY A 583 -0.17 -43.54 -25.81
CA GLY A 583 -0.92 -42.54 -26.57
C GLY A 583 -0.73 -41.14 -26.00
N GLU A 584 -0.82 -40.12 -26.85
CA GLU A 584 -0.67 -38.73 -26.44
C GLU A 584 -2.00 -38.18 -25.91
N CYS A 585 -1.94 -37.28 -24.92
CA CYS A 585 -3.12 -36.59 -24.41
C CYS A 585 -3.20 -35.19 -25.03
N THR A 586 -3.93 -35.06 -26.13
CA THR A 586 -4.01 -33.80 -26.90
C THR A 586 -5.41 -33.19 -26.78
N ALA A 587 -5.47 -31.90 -26.42
CA ALA A 587 -6.73 -31.19 -26.16
C ALA A 587 -7.65 -31.91 -25.15
N GLY A 588 -7.06 -32.65 -24.21
CA GLY A 588 -7.79 -33.42 -23.20
C GLY A 588 -8.39 -34.73 -23.69
N TYR A 589 -7.96 -35.27 -24.86
CA TYR A 589 -8.39 -36.56 -25.39
C TYR A 589 -7.19 -37.46 -25.74
N CYS A 590 -7.33 -38.77 -25.50
CA CYS A 590 -6.34 -39.75 -25.88
C CYS A 590 -6.30 -39.92 -27.40
N ILE A 591 -5.10 -39.80 -27.97
CA ILE A 591 -4.82 -40.13 -29.37
C ILE A 591 -3.79 -41.27 -29.43
N PRO A 592 -3.85 -42.17 -30.42
CA PRO A 592 -2.86 -43.23 -30.58
C PRO A 592 -1.45 -42.65 -30.75
N PRO A 593 -0.40 -43.36 -30.31
CA PRO A 593 0.98 -42.91 -30.49
C PRO A 593 1.34 -42.82 -31.97
N ALA A 594 2.12 -41.80 -32.33
CA ALA A 594 2.61 -41.65 -33.70
C ALA A 594 3.61 -42.77 -34.04
N VAL A 595 3.47 -43.39 -35.21
CA VAL A 595 4.43 -44.38 -35.71
C VAL A 595 5.68 -43.64 -36.21
N PRO A 596 6.88 -43.88 -35.64
CA PRO A 596 8.11 -43.26 -36.11
C PRO A 596 8.40 -43.61 -37.57
N ALA A 597 8.97 -42.67 -38.31
CA ALA A 597 9.45 -42.94 -39.67
C ALA A 597 10.59 -43.97 -39.64
N ILE A 598 10.57 -44.92 -40.57
CA ILE A 598 11.66 -45.90 -40.73
C ILE A 598 12.88 -45.15 -41.27
N PRO A 599 14.05 -45.22 -40.59
CA PRO A 599 15.27 -44.59 -41.09
C PRO A 599 15.66 -45.15 -42.46
N ALA A 600 16.15 -44.29 -43.35
CA ALA A 600 16.80 -44.75 -44.57
C ALA A 600 18.02 -45.60 -44.18
N PHE A 601 18.10 -46.83 -44.69
CA PHE A 601 19.16 -47.78 -44.34
C PHE A 601 19.98 -48.13 -45.57
N ASP A 602 21.27 -47.84 -45.49
CA ASP A 602 22.29 -48.33 -46.42
C ASP A 602 23.17 -49.36 -45.68
N PRO A 603 23.23 -50.62 -46.13
CA PRO A 603 24.02 -51.66 -45.48
C PRO A 603 25.54 -51.41 -45.52
N THR A 604 26.01 -50.43 -46.29
CA THR A 604 27.43 -50.06 -46.40
C THR A 604 27.81 -48.80 -45.59
N ASP A 605 26.83 -48.05 -45.08
CA ASP A 605 27.04 -46.88 -44.22
C ASP A 605 26.47 -47.10 -42.81
N CYS A 606 27.38 -47.43 -41.89
CA CYS A 606 27.05 -47.66 -40.48
C CYS A 606 27.30 -46.45 -39.58
N SER A 607 27.43 -45.24 -40.13
CA SER A 607 27.70 -44.01 -39.37
C SER A 607 26.60 -43.66 -38.36
N GLN A 608 25.35 -44.05 -38.62
CA GLN A 608 24.18 -43.83 -37.75
C GLN A 608 23.80 -45.07 -36.93
N ALA A 609 24.63 -46.12 -36.93
CA ALA A 609 24.33 -47.37 -36.24
C ALA A 609 24.57 -47.26 -34.74
N VAL A 610 23.61 -47.69 -33.93
CA VAL A 610 23.75 -47.82 -32.47
C VAL A 610 24.31 -49.21 -32.11
N ASP A 611 24.97 -49.30 -30.95
CA ASP A 611 25.42 -50.59 -30.44
C ASP A 611 24.21 -51.47 -30.04
N PRO A 612 24.31 -52.80 -30.19
CA PRO A 612 23.19 -53.73 -30.02
C PRO A 612 22.57 -53.82 -28.63
#